data_AF-A0A238KC28-F1
#
_entry.id   AF-A0A238KC28-F1
#
_cell.length_a   1.000
_cell.length_b   1.000
_cell.length_c   1.000
_cell.angle_alpha   90.00
_cell.angle_beta   90.00
_cell.angle_gamma   90.00
#
_symmetry.space_group_name_H-M   'P 1'
#
loop_
_entity.id
_entity.type
_entity.pdbx_description
1 polymer ?
#
loop_
_entity_poly.entity_id
_entity_poly.type
_entity_poly.pdbx_seq_one_letter_code
_entity_poly.pdbx_strand_id
1 'polypeptide(L)'
;MYRILLTGMALGPALAAALPLSGIAVAVSGLGSAYALMASMRLEPIRIRKFTSGGRRAETLLQSDLSNAQKRKLPNQDFMLRELLRVMSVGREFQPPGAPPCRDNVIALTLRGLMLGWKTKDLTKLSELQRCELYLINTLLRSDPGEAGRIAQLFARPETMLDLRDEIDAIALRRTAFDRDYGAFVATRDLWTNGADTARPMIALLQGLGAADIDLWHHVVTRHDLSNPDQRRAAVWCLQQKDVNRSTVAAFFGRLAKEQALRTALAQGDTEFLTAVQGLIGAWNDSFYKLSELALSPALDVRTLKPLFEDELEYMQEHAGGGGWIAPHCLFVEYDGRAPRNRDLWDLHRSCLTQPPRQADCFEAAFESLS
;
A
#
# COMPACT_ATOMS: atom_id res chain seq x y z
N MET A 1 -18.39 -48.57 0.59
CA MET A 1 -19.64 -47.98 0.08
C MET A 1 -20.03 -46.81 0.99
N TYR A 2 -19.37 -45.65 0.85
CA TYR A 2 -19.73 -44.33 1.40
C TYR A 2 -18.79 -43.27 0.76
N ARG A 3 -18.77 -43.24 -0.57
CA ARG A 3 -18.37 -42.10 -1.39
C ARG A 3 -19.69 -41.53 -1.89
N ILE A 4 -20.12 -40.36 -1.40
CA ILE A 4 -21.16 -39.46 -2.01
C ILE A 4 -21.47 -38.22 -1.12
N LEU A 5 -20.90 -38.03 0.08
CA LEU A 5 -21.16 -36.83 0.91
C LEU A 5 -19.98 -35.84 1.03
N LEU A 6 -19.23 -35.63 -0.06
CA LEU A 6 -18.17 -34.61 -0.16
C LEU A 6 -18.25 -33.76 -1.44
N THR A 7 -19.46 -33.65 -2.00
CA THR A 7 -19.76 -32.87 -3.23
C THR A 7 -20.79 -31.76 -2.97
N GLY A 8 -20.75 -31.16 -1.77
CA GLY A 8 -21.76 -30.18 -1.32
C GLY A 8 -21.28 -28.77 -0.92
N MET A 9 -19.98 -28.46 -0.87
CA MET A 9 -19.51 -27.10 -0.51
C MET A 9 -18.31 -26.63 -1.32
N ALA A 10 -18.43 -26.74 -2.65
CA ALA A 10 -17.57 -26.05 -3.62
C ALA A 10 -18.40 -25.22 -4.64
N LEU A 11 -19.69 -24.95 -4.33
CA LEU A 11 -20.58 -24.14 -5.16
C LEU A 11 -20.99 -22.91 -4.36
N GLY A 12 -20.18 -21.85 -4.50
CA GLY A 12 -20.41 -20.56 -3.86
C GLY A 12 -19.54 -19.42 -4.42
N PRO A 13 -18.63 -19.70 -5.39
CA PRO A 13 -18.39 -18.72 -6.46
C PRO A 13 -18.08 -19.35 -7.84
N ALA A 14 -18.74 -20.44 -8.25
CA ALA A 14 -18.47 -21.11 -9.54
C ALA A 14 -19.62 -21.04 -10.57
N LEU A 15 -20.57 -20.12 -10.42
CA LEU A 15 -21.64 -19.87 -11.41
C LEU A 15 -21.66 -18.39 -11.85
N ALA A 16 -20.50 -17.88 -12.24
CA ALA A 16 -20.38 -16.68 -13.08
C ALA A 16 -19.38 -16.86 -14.24
N ALA A 17 -18.87 -18.09 -14.44
CA ALA A 17 -17.87 -18.39 -15.45
C ALA A 17 -18.34 -19.56 -16.33
N ALA A 18 -19.34 -19.31 -17.17
CA ALA A 18 -19.66 -20.20 -18.28
C ALA A 18 -20.32 -19.39 -19.40
N LEU A 19 -19.52 -18.63 -20.16
CA LEU A 19 -19.60 -18.47 -21.62
C LEU A 19 -18.22 -17.97 -22.13
N PRO A 20 -17.78 -18.31 -23.36
CA PRO A 20 -16.37 -18.46 -23.69
C PRO A 20 -15.74 -17.27 -24.45
N LEU A 21 -14.40 -17.29 -24.44
CA LEU A 21 -13.40 -16.71 -25.36
C LEU A 21 -12.51 -15.55 -24.88
N SER A 22 -11.26 -15.96 -24.64
CA SER A 22 -9.96 -15.31 -24.89
C SER A 22 -9.44 -14.21 -23.96
N GLY A 23 -8.28 -14.50 -23.33
CA GLY A 23 -7.36 -13.52 -22.74
C GLY A 23 -7.21 -13.64 -21.23
N ILE A 24 -6.19 -14.37 -20.76
CA ILE A 24 -5.88 -14.52 -19.34
C ILE A 24 -5.33 -13.18 -18.81
N ALA A 25 -6.15 -12.47 -18.04
CA ALA A 25 -5.73 -11.44 -17.11
C ALA A 25 -6.37 -11.78 -15.75
N VAL A 26 -5.56 -12.13 -14.76
CA VAL A 26 -6.01 -12.22 -13.36
C VAL A 26 -6.09 -10.79 -12.84
N ALA A 27 -7.16 -10.10 -13.25
CA ALA A 27 -7.54 -8.83 -12.66
C ALA A 27 -8.08 -9.13 -11.26
N VAL A 28 -7.32 -8.76 -10.22
CA VAL A 28 -7.86 -8.59 -8.87
C VAL A 28 -8.73 -7.34 -8.90
N SER A 29 -9.93 -7.48 -9.47
CA SER A 29 -10.92 -6.41 -9.58
C SER A 29 -11.41 -6.01 -8.18
N GLY A 30 -11.05 -4.79 -7.78
CA GLY A 30 -11.22 -4.18 -6.46
C GLY A 30 -12.65 -3.87 -5.99
N LEU A 31 -13.65 -4.67 -6.32
CA LEU A 31 -15.00 -4.54 -5.73
C LEU A 31 -15.47 -5.81 -5.00
N GLY A 32 -14.99 -7.00 -5.40
CA GLY A 32 -15.30 -8.26 -4.70
C GLY A 32 -14.46 -8.49 -3.44
N SER A 33 -13.22 -8.03 -3.43
CA SER A 33 -12.29 -8.17 -2.30
C SER A 33 -12.65 -7.25 -1.13
N ALA A 34 -13.13 -6.04 -1.39
CA ALA A 34 -13.61 -5.12 -0.36
C ALA A 34 -14.81 -5.71 0.41
N TYR A 35 -15.76 -6.35 -0.28
CA TYR A 35 -16.92 -6.97 0.35
C TYR A 35 -16.58 -8.29 1.08
N ALA A 36 -15.73 -9.14 0.50
CA ALA A 36 -15.32 -10.41 1.10
C ALA A 36 -14.41 -10.24 2.35
N LEU A 37 -13.63 -9.16 2.37
CA LEU A 37 -12.75 -8.77 3.47
C LEU A 37 -13.49 -7.88 4.48
N MET A 38 -14.55 -7.16 4.10
CA MET A 38 -15.45 -6.51 5.06
C MET A 38 -16.40 -7.49 5.75
N ALA A 39 -16.83 -8.54 5.04
CA ALA A 39 -17.41 -9.74 5.66
C ALA A 39 -16.39 -10.53 6.51
N SER A 40 -15.10 -10.16 6.48
CA SER A 40 -14.07 -10.63 7.44
C SER A 40 -13.76 -9.61 8.55
N MET A 41 -13.97 -8.31 8.31
CA MET A 41 -13.77 -7.20 9.26
C MET A 41 -14.97 -6.93 10.17
N ARG A 42 -16.18 -7.31 9.76
CA ARG A 42 -17.03 -7.97 10.75
C ARG A 42 -16.28 -9.25 11.08
N LEU A 43 -15.48 -9.21 12.15
CA LEU A 43 -15.26 -10.37 12.99
C LEU A 43 -16.65 -10.80 13.47
N GLU A 44 -17.45 -11.33 12.55
CA GLU A 44 -18.63 -12.06 12.91
C GLU A 44 -18.10 -13.15 13.83
N PRO A 45 -18.75 -13.36 14.99
CA PRO A 45 -18.41 -14.47 15.88
C PRO A 45 -18.42 -15.84 15.16
N ILE A 46 -18.88 -15.88 13.91
CA ILE A 46 -18.93 -17.00 12.98
C ILE A 46 -17.56 -17.39 12.40
N ARG A 47 -16.61 -16.47 12.11
CA ARG A 47 -15.25 -16.86 11.64
C ARG A 47 -14.35 -17.30 12.77
N ILE A 48 -14.42 -16.66 13.94
CA ILE A 48 -13.77 -17.15 15.18
C ILE A 48 -14.36 -18.52 15.59
N ARG A 49 -15.64 -18.77 15.28
CA ARG A 49 -16.23 -20.11 15.42
C ARG A 49 -15.47 -21.15 14.60
N LYS A 50 -14.88 -20.85 13.43
CA LYS A 50 -14.07 -21.84 12.67
C LYS A 50 -12.77 -22.25 13.38
N PHE A 51 -12.20 -21.41 14.25
CA PHE A 51 -11.11 -21.82 15.15
C PHE A 51 -11.59 -22.81 16.23
N THR A 52 -12.90 -22.85 16.51
CA THR A 52 -13.50 -23.64 17.60
C THR A 52 -14.54 -24.68 17.15
N SER A 53 -14.83 -24.81 15.85
CA SER A 53 -15.93 -25.62 15.30
C SER A 53 -15.42 -26.80 14.47
N GLY A 54 -14.77 -27.75 15.14
CA GLY A 54 -14.43 -29.04 14.54
C GLY A 54 -13.96 -30.00 15.63
N GLY A 55 -14.90 -30.77 16.20
CA GLY A 55 -14.63 -31.65 17.34
C GLY A 55 -14.53 -30.87 18.66
N ARG A 56 -14.73 -31.55 19.81
CA ARG A 56 -14.69 -31.02 21.20
C ARG A 56 -13.97 -29.68 21.32
N ARG A 57 -14.69 -28.63 21.79
CA ARG A 57 -14.12 -27.31 22.14
C ARG A 57 -12.79 -27.51 22.86
N ALA A 58 -11.68 -27.33 22.16
CA ALA A 58 -10.38 -27.39 22.80
C ALA A 58 -10.29 -26.18 23.71
N GLU A 59 -10.05 -26.41 25.01
CA GLU A 59 -9.78 -25.35 25.98
C GLU A 59 -8.47 -24.60 25.65
N THR A 60 -7.69 -25.14 24.71
CA THR A 60 -6.37 -24.67 24.27
C THR A 60 -6.27 -24.65 22.74
N LEU A 61 -5.54 -23.67 22.21
CA LEU A 61 -5.15 -23.55 20.79
C LEU A 61 -3.77 -24.18 20.51
N LEU A 62 -3.08 -24.65 21.55
CA LEU A 62 -1.74 -25.24 21.45
C LEU A 62 -1.79 -26.69 20.95
N GLN A 63 -0.75 -27.11 20.23
CA GLN A 63 -0.67 -28.47 19.66
C GLN A 63 -0.52 -29.54 20.74
N SER A 64 0.19 -29.20 21.82
CA SER A 64 0.36 -30.00 23.03
C SER A 64 0.70 -29.08 24.19
N ASP A 65 0.67 -29.60 25.42
CA ASP A 65 1.26 -28.88 26.55
C ASP A 65 2.70 -28.49 26.21
N LEU A 66 3.03 -27.21 26.40
CA LEU A 66 4.36 -26.68 26.13
C LEU A 66 5.40 -27.51 26.90
N SER A 67 6.49 -27.90 26.24
CA SER A 67 7.58 -28.61 26.89
C SER A 67 8.16 -27.78 28.04
N ASN A 68 8.74 -28.43 29.06
CA ASN A 68 9.36 -27.73 30.19
C ASN A 68 10.45 -26.73 29.74
N ALA A 69 11.16 -27.02 28.64
CA ALA A 69 12.14 -26.11 28.06
C ALA A 69 11.49 -24.86 27.45
N GLN A 70 10.33 -25.00 26.79
CA GLN A 70 9.57 -23.87 26.25
C GLN A 70 8.91 -23.04 27.37
N LYS A 71 8.36 -23.70 28.39
CA LYS A 71 7.79 -23.05 29.59
C LYS A 71 8.82 -22.18 30.32
N ARG A 72 10.07 -22.61 30.40
CA ARG A 72 11.18 -21.84 31.00
C ARG A 72 11.59 -20.60 30.21
N LYS A 73 11.32 -20.57 28.89
CA LYS A 73 11.60 -19.40 28.03
C LYS A 73 10.49 -18.34 28.09
N LEU A 74 9.33 -18.69 28.64
CA LEU A 74 8.22 -17.77 28.77
C LEU A 74 8.42 -16.84 29.96
N PRO A 75 7.97 -15.58 29.87
CA PRO A 75 7.95 -14.68 31.01
C PRO A 75 7.04 -15.21 32.12
N ASN A 76 7.18 -14.65 33.33
CA ASN A 76 6.28 -14.97 34.43
C ASN A 76 4.83 -14.49 34.16
N GLN A 77 3.87 -15.08 34.86
CA GLN A 77 2.44 -14.83 34.66
C GLN A 77 2.05 -13.35 34.88
N ASP A 78 2.66 -12.69 35.85
CA ASP A 78 2.40 -11.27 36.15
C ASP A 78 2.91 -10.34 35.05
N PHE A 79 4.04 -10.67 34.42
CA PHE A 79 4.54 -9.95 33.26
C PHE A 79 3.60 -10.13 32.07
N MET A 80 3.20 -11.38 31.77
CA MET A 80 2.25 -11.66 30.68
C MET A 80 0.93 -10.92 30.87
N LEU A 81 0.38 -10.92 32.09
CA LEU A 81 -0.86 -10.20 32.41
C LEU A 81 -0.71 -8.68 32.21
N ARG A 82 0.38 -8.07 32.69
CA ARG A 82 0.63 -6.63 32.50
C ARG A 82 0.75 -6.27 31.03
N GLU A 83 1.45 -7.07 30.24
CA GLU A 83 1.62 -6.82 28.81
C GLU A 83 0.30 -6.96 28.05
N LEU A 84 -0.51 -7.98 28.37
CA LEU A 84 -1.85 -8.14 27.80
C LEU A 84 -2.77 -6.98 28.19
N LEU A 85 -2.74 -6.52 29.45
CA LEU A 85 -3.48 -5.34 29.88
C LEU A 85 -3.06 -4.09 29.09
N ARG A 86 -1.75 -3.89 28.87
CA ARG A 86 -1.22 -2.78 28.06
C ARG A 86 -1.78 -2.81 26.64
N VAL A 87 -1.67 -3.95 25.95
CA VAL A 87 -2.20 -4.11 24.58
C VAL A 87 -3.71 -3.92 24.53
N MET A 88 -4.44 -4.39 25.54
CA MET A 88 -5.90 -4.29 25.60
C MET A 88 -6.38 -2.89 26.01
N SER A 89 -5.49 -2.08 26.60
CA SER A 89 -5.74 -0.69 26.97
C SER A 89 -5.55 0.31 25.84
N VAL A 90 -5.10 -0.13 24.65
CA VAL A 90 -4.96 0.75 23.48
C VAL A 90 -6.29 1.46 23.27
N GLY A 91 -6.26 2.77 23.52
CA GLY A 91 -7.42 3.64 23.51
C GLY A 91 -7.94 3.81 22.09
N ARG A 92 -9.18 4.27 21.98
CA ARG A 92 -9.66 4.85 20.72
C ARG A 92 -8.93 6.18 20.52
N GLU A 93 -7.70 6.13 20.01
CA GLU A 93 -7.08 7.31 19.40
C GLU A 93 -8.06 7.89 18.38
N PHE A 94 -8.05 9.22 18.22
CA PHE A 94 -8.88 9.86 17.22
C PHE A 94 -8.55 9.27 15.85
N GLN A 95 -9.53 8.58 15.25
CA GLN A 95 -9.40 8.03 13.91
C GLN A 95 -10.20 8.93 12.96
N PRO A 96 -9.58 9.42 11.87
CA PRO A 96 -10.32 10.11 10.82
C PRO A 96 -11.50 9.23 10.33
N PRO A 97 -12.64 9.83 9.94
CA PRO A 97 -13.75 9.07 9.39
C PRO A 97 -13.31 8.18 8.22
N GLY A 98 -13.64 6.89 8.29
CA GLY A 98 -13.24 5.90 7.28
C GLY A 98 -11.79 5.43 7.38
N ALA A 99 -11.03 5.81 8.40
CA ALA A 99 -9.66 5.30 8.53
C ALA A 99 -9.65 3.80 8.89
N PRO A 100 -8.83 2.96 8.24
CA PRO A 100 -8.62 1.58 8.66
C PRO A 100 -8.14 1.51 10.12
N PRO A 101 -8.43 0.42 10.86
CA PRO A 101 -7.90 0.27 12.20
C PRO A 101 -6.36 0.12 12.15
N CYS A 102 -5.66 0.73 13.11
CA CYS A 102 -4.22 0.52 13.25
C CYS A 102 -3.92 -0.91 13.71
N ARG A 103 -2.68 -1.37 13.48
CA ARG A 103 -2.24 -2.74 13.82
C ARG A 103 -2.57 -3.10 15.27
N ASP A 104 -2.23 -2.22 16.20
CA ASP A 104 -2.44 -2.43 17.63
C ASP A 104 -3.92 -2.59 17.99
N ASN A 105 -4.80 -1.80 17.36
CA ASN A 105 -6.25 -1.93 17.53
C ASN A 105 -6.75 -3.27 16.99
N VAL A 106 -6.27 -3.73 15.84
CA VAL A 106 -6.66 -5.03 15.28
C VAL A 106 -6.19 -6.16 16.19
N ILE A 107 -4.94 -6.12 16.66
CA ILE A 107 -4.42 -7.13 17.60
C ILE A 107 -5.28 -7.15 18.86
N ALA A 108 -5.58 -6.00 19.47
CA ALA A 108 -6.42 -5.91 20.65
C ALA A 108 -7.84 -6.47 20.39
N LEU A 109 -8.45 -6.17 19.24
CA LEU A 109 -9.75 -6.72 18.85
C LEU A 109 -9.72 -8.24 18.65
N THR A 110 -8.65 -8.77 18.04
CA THR A 110 -8.43 -10.20 17.86
C THR A 110 -8.32 -10.92 19.21
N LEU A 111 -7.51 -10.39 20.14
CA LEU A 111 -7.38 -10.95 21.50
C LEU A 111 -8.70 -10.89 22.28
N ARG A 112 -9.45 -9.78 22.18
CA ARG A 112 -10.82 -9.67 22.73
C ARG A 112 -11.76 -10.72 22.14
N GLY A 113 -11.67 -10.97 20.83
CA GLY A 113 -12.45 -11.99 20.14
C GLY A 113 -12.20 -13.40 20.66
N LEU A 114 -10.93 -13.74 20.92
CA LEU A 114 -10.55 -15.02 21.53
C LEU A 114 -11.09 -15.16 22.96
N MET A 115 -10.94 -14.11 23.79
CA MET A 115 -11.49 -14.08 25.14
C MET A 115 -13.02 -14.27 25.15
N LEU A 116 -13.73 -13.62 24.23
CA LEU A 116 -15.17 -13.82 24.03
C LEU A 116 -15.51 -15.27 23.66
N GLY A 117 -14.67 -15.92 22.86
CA GLY A 117 -14.77 -17.35 22.55
C GLY A 117 -14.70 -18.23 23.81
N TRP A 118 -13.88 -17.84 24.79
CA TRP A 118 -13.79 -18.46 26.12
C TRP A 118 -14.83 -17.93 27.12
N LYS A 119 -15.79 -17.11 26.68
CA LYS A 119 -16.86 -16.51 27.50
C LYS A 119 -16.36 -15.64 28.65
N THR A 120 -15.16 -15.07 28.55
CA THR A 120 -14.66 -14.08 29.51
C THR A 120 -14.39 -12.75 28.82
N LYS A 121 -14.53 -11.67 29.56
CA LYS A 121 -14.12 -10.32 29.16
C LYS A 121 -13.01 -9.78 30.06
N ASP A 122 -12.66 -10.55 31.09
CA ASP A 122 -11.74 -10.17 32.15
C ASP A 122 -10.49 -11.04 32.04
N LEU A 123 -9.34 -10.39 31.84
CA LEU A 123 -8.03 -11.05 31.72
C LEU A 123 -7.63 -11.77 33.01
N THR A 124 -8.10 -11.32 34.17
CA THR A 124 -7.76 -11.91 35.47
C THR A 124 -8.44 -13.26 35.70
N LYS A 125 -9.54 -13.52 34.98
CA LYS A 125 -10.32 -14.76 35.05
C LYS A 125 -9.80 -15.85 34.10
N LEU A 126 -8.78 -15.55 33.30
CA LEU A 126 -8.17 -16.51 32.39
C LEU A 126 -7.27 -17.47 33.16
N SER A 127 -7.32 -18.74 32.77
CA SER A 127 -6.35 -19.73 33.24
C SER A 127 -4.92 -19.32 32.85
N GLU A 128 -3.93 -19.86 33.56
CA GLU A 128 -2.51 -19.63 33.21
C GLU A 128 -2.19 -20.04 31.78
N LEU A 129 -2.80 -21.12 31.29
CA LEU A 129 -2.64 -21.59 29.92
C LEU A 129 -3.22 -20.58 28.92
N GLN A 130 -4.44 -20.12 29.12
CA GLN A 130 -5.08 -19.11 28.25
C GLN A 130 -4.33 -17.78 28.24
N ARG A 131 -3.79 -17.35 29.39
CA ARG A 131 -2.93 -16.15 29.45
C ARG A 131 -1.65 -16.34 28.63
N CYS A 132 -1.05 -17.52 28.72
CA CYS A 132 0.12 -17.87 27.96
C CYS A 132 -0.17 -17.89 26.45
N GLU A 133 -1.32 -18.44 26.05
CA GLU A 133 -1.77 -18.44 24.64
C GLU A 133 -1.97 -17.05 24.09
N LEU A 134 -2.71 -16.19 24.80
CA LEU A 134 -2.89 -14.80 24.36
C LEU A 134 -1.57 -14.05 24.26
N TYR A 135 -0.64 -14.31 25.18
CA TYR A 135 0.69 -13.73 25.14
C TYR A 135 1.45 -14.19 23.88
N LEU A 136 1.50 -15.50 23.62
CA LEU A 136 2.15 -16.07 22.44
C LEU A 136 1.53 -15.57 21.13
N ILE A 137 0.20 -15.45 21.07
CA ILE A 137 -0.50 -14.88 19.91
C ILE A 137 -0.13 -13.41 19.75
N ASN A 138 -0.18 -12.60 20.81
CA ASN A 138 0.25 -11.20 20.74
C ASN A 138 1.70 -11.05 20.26
N THR A 139 2.62 -11.89 20.75
CA THR A 139 4.01 -11.90 20.30
C THR A 139 4.11 -12.28 18.82
N LEU A 140 3.47 -13.38 18.40
CA LEU A 140 3.45 -13.84 17.01
C LEU A 140 2.96 -12.75 16.05
N LEU A 141 1.86 -12.07 16.41
CA LEU A 141 1.26 -11.01 15.59
C LEU A 141 2.12 -9.74 15.55
N ARG A 142 3.17 -9.62 16.36
CA ARG A 142 4.10 -8.47 16.38
C ARG A 142 5.50 -8.81 15.86
N SER A 143 5.84 -10.10 15.78
CA SER A 143 7.15 -10.57 15.38
C SER A 143 7.42 -10.46 13.88
N ASP A 144 8.70 -10.42 13.53
CA ASP A 144 9.20 -10.65 12.18
C ASP A 144 8.81 -12.06 11.67
N PRO A 145 8.82 -12.30 10.35
CA PRO A 145 8.35 -13.57 9.78
C PRO A 145 9.09 -14.81 10.33
N GLY A 146 10.38 -14.69 10.65
CA GLY A 146 11.19 -15.80 11.16
C GLY A 146 10.74 -16.22 12.56
N GLU A 147 10.66 -15.26 13.48
CA GLU A 147 10.18 -15.52 14.85
C GLU A 147 8.69 -15.88 14.88
N ALA A 148 7.87 -15.27 14.04
CA ALA A 148 6.45 -15.62 13.92
C ALA A 148 6.27 -17.08 13.49
N GLY A 149 7.06 -17.55 12.51
CA GLY A 149 7.08 -18.95 12.09
C GLY A 149 7.45 -19.90 13.23
N ARG A 150 8.45 -19.55 14.03
CA ARG A 150 8.87 -20.34 15.20
C ARG A 150 7.77 -20.43 16.27
N ILE A 151 7.07 -19.32 16.52
CA ILE A 151 5.98 -19.29 17.51
C ILE A 151 4.74 -20.03 16.98
N ALA A 152 4.45 -19.94 15.68
CA ALA A 152 3.29 -20.59 15.06
C ALA A 152 3.31 -22.12 15.26
N GLN A 153 4.49 -22.73 15.24
CA GLN A 153 4.68 -24.18 15.48
C GLN A 153 4.25 -24.65 16.88
N LEU A 154 4.00 -23.74 17.82
CA LEU A 154 3.47 -24.09 19.14
C LEU A 154 1.95 -24.32 19.11
N PHE A 155 1.27 -23.87 18.06
CA PHE A 155 -0.18 -23.96 17.91
C PHE A 155 -0.59 -25.20 17.13
N ALA A 156 -1.79 -25.71 17.42
CA ALA A 156 -2.34 -26.88 16.72
C ALA A 156 -2.56 -26.66 15.22
N ARG A 157 -2.69 -25.40 14.80
CA ARG A 157 -2.83 -24.95 13.41
C ARG A 157 -1.87 -23.80 13.12
N PRO A 158 -0.58 -24.09 12.88
CA PRO A 158 0.43 -23.06 12.59
C PRO A 158 0.06 -22.20 11.37
N GLU A 159 -0.49 -22.82 10.33
CA GLU A 159 -0.91 -22.15 9.09
C GLU A 159 -1.93 -21.05 9.35
N THR A 160 -2.95 -21.33 10.18
CA THR A 160 -4.00 -20.33 10.46
C THR A 160 -3.47 -19.16 11.29
N MET A 161 -2.44 -19.37 12.12
CA MET A 161 -1.81 -18.30 12.89
C MET A 161 -0.97 -17.38 11.99
N LEU A 162 -0.32 -17.95 10.98
CA LEU A 162 0.41 -17.18 9.97
C LEU A 162 -0.56 -16.42 9.05
N ASP A 163 -1.64 -17.05 8.60
CA ASP A 163 -2.69 -16.39 7.82
C ASP A 163 -3.27 -15.18 8.58
N LEU A 164 -3.53 -15.34 9.88
CA LEU A 164 -4.01 -14.24 10.74
C LEU A 164 -3.00 -13.10 10.84
N ARG A 165 -1.70 -13.41 10.93
CA ARG A 165 -0.63 -12.39 10.94
C ARG A 165 -0.61 -11.64 9.60
N ASP A 166 -0.71 -12.36 8.49
CA ASP A 166 -0.68 -11.79 7.15
C ASP A 166 -1.91 -10.90 6.90
N GLU A 167 -3.09 -11.28 7.43
CA GLU A 167 -4.28 -10.42 7.41
C GLU A 167 -4.05 -9.11 8.19
N ILE A 168 -3.40 -9.17 9.36
CA ILE A 168 -3.06 -7.97 10.15
C ILE A 168 -2.01 -7.11 9.43
N ASP A 169 -1.00 -7.72 8.81
CA ASP A 169 -0.01 -7.02 7.98
C ASP A 169 -0.69 -6.29 6.82
N ALA A 170 -1.65 -6.93 6.14
CA ALA A 170 -2.42 -6.32 5.07
C ALA A 170 -3.32 -5.17 5.56
N ILE A 171 -3.85 -5.22 6.78
CA ILE A 171 -4.58 -4.09 7.38
C ILE A 171 -3.62 -2.94 7.72
N ALA A 172 -2.47 -3.25 8.31
CA ALA A 172 -1.46 -2.24 8.64
C ALA A 172 -0.96 -1.52 7.37
N LEU A 173 -0.71 -2.25 6.29
CA LEU A 173 -0.32 -1.67 5.00
C LEU A 173 -1.39 -0.70 4.46
N ARG A 174 -2.67 -1.11 4.51
CA ARG A 174 -3.80 -0.24 4.13
C ARG A 174 -3.90 0.99 5.01
N ARG A 175 -3.64 0.86 6.31
CA ARG A 175 -3.62 2.01 7.24
C ARG A 175 -2.52 2.99 6.86
N THR A 176 -1.31 2.52 6.57
CA THR A 176 -0.19 3.39 6.15
C THR A 176 -0.51 4.12 4.85
N ALA A 177 -1.09 3.44 3.87
CA ALA A 177 -1.54 4.08 2.62
C ALA A 177 -2.60 5.16 2.89
N PHE A 178 -3.60 4.85 3.73
CA PHE A 178 -4.62 5.81 4.14
C PHE A 178 -4.02 7.04 4.83
N ASP A 179 -3.11 6.85 5.80
CA ASP A 179 -2.50 7.96 6.56
C ASP A 179 -1.70 8.88 5.64
N ARG A 180 -0.99 8.33 4.64
CA ARG A 180 -0.30 9.12 3.62
C ARG A 180 -1.28 9.93 2.77
N ASP A 181 -2.31 9.28 2.22
CA ASP A 181 -3.29 9.94 1.36
C ASP A 181 -4.12 11.00 2.14
N TYR A 182 -4.41 10.73 3.42
CA TYR A 182 -5.01 11.69 4.35
C TYR A 182 -4.07 12.88 4.64
N GLY A 183 -2.78 12.62 4.84
CA GLY A 183 -1.76 13.66 5.00
C GLY A 183 -1.68 14.58 3.78
N ALA A 184 -1.72 14.02 2.57
CA ALA A 184 -1.78 14.79 1.32
C ALA A 184 -3.03 15.67 1.23
N PHE A 185 -4.20 15.15 1.64
CA PHE A 185 -5.43 15.93 1.74
C PHE A 185 -5.31 17.10 2.71
N VAL A 186 -4.83 16.85 3.93
CA VAL A 186 -4.65 17.90 4.95
C VAL A 186 -3.68 18.96 4.45
N ALA A 187 -2.53 18.58 3.89
CA ALA A 187 -1.55 19.52 3.35
C ALA A 187 -2.12 20.38 2.21
N THR A 188 -2.87 19.77 1.28
CA THR A 188 -3.50 20.49 0.17
C THR A 188 -4.59 21.45 0.66
N ARG A 189 -5.38 21.02 1.66
CA ARG A 189 -6.42 21.86 2.28
C ARG A 189 -5.80 23.03 3.02
N ASP A 190 -4.73 22.79 3.78
CA ASP A 190 -4.04 23.84 4.52
C ASP A 190 -3.38 24.85 3.57
N LEU A 191 -2.87 24.38 2.41
CA LEU A 191 -2.42 25.25 1.33
C LEU A 191 -3.56 26.10 0.74
N TRP A 192 -4.73 25.51 0.49
CA TRP A 192 -5.91 26.24 0.03
C TRP A 192 -6.34 27.32 1.02
N THR A 193 -6.43 27.00 2.31
CA THR A 193 -6.89 27.95 3.34
C THR A 193 -5.90 29.08 3.58
N ASN A 194 -4.59 28.81 3.46
CA ASN A 194 -3.54 29.77 3.81
C ASN A 194 -2.91 30.47 2.59
N GLY A 195 -3.19 30.01 1.37
CA GLY A 195 -2.41 30.35 0.16
C GLY A 195 -3.22 30.78 -1.06
N ALA A 196 -4.53 31.03 -0.92
CA ALA A 196 -5.44 31.26 -2.05
C ALA A 196 -5.05 32.41 -3.02
N ASP A 197 -4.24 33.39 -2.61
CA ASP A 197 -4.05 34.64 -3.37
C ASP A 197 -2.60 34.95 -3.84
N THR A 198 -1.62 34.05 -3.66
CA THR A 198 -0.26 34.33 -4.18
C THR A 198 0.14 33.40 -5.31
N ALA A 199 0.21 33.94 -6.53
CA ALA A 199 0.86 33.28 -7.65
C ALA A 199 2.31 32.97 -7.29
N ARG A 200 2.68 31.69 -7.31
CA ARG A 200 4.03 31.21 -7.00
C ARG A 200 4.43 30.18 -8.05
N PRO A 201 5.73 30.03 -8.34
CA PRO A 201 6.20 28.93 -9.15
C PRO A 201 5.72 27.59 -8.59
N MET A 202 5.28 26.67 -9.46
CA MET A 202 4.75 25.36 -9.08
C MET A 202 5.67 24.62 -8.09
N ILE A 203 6.98 24.66 -8.32
CA ILE A 203 7.97 24.02 -7.44
C ILE A 203 7.90 24.53 -6.00
N ALA A 204 7.65 25.83 -5.79
CA ALA A 204 7.54 26.41 -4.45
C ALA A 204 6.26 25.96 -3.73
N LEU A 205 5.17 25.72 -4.47
CA LEU A 205 3.95 25.15 -3.91
C LEU A 205 4.15 23.69 -3.52
N LEU A 206 4.78 22.91 -4.40
CA LEU A 206 5.07 21.50 -4.16
C LEU A 206 6.02 21.31 -2.97
N GLN A 207 7.06 22.15 -2.85
CA GLN A 207 7.98 22.15 -1.70
C GLN A 207 7.30 22.61 -0.40
N GLY A 208 6.25 23.43 -0.50
CA GLY A 208 5.45 23.87 0.64
C GLY A 208 4.46 22.83 1.16
N LEU A 209 4.20 21.75 0.41
CA LEU A 209 3.35 20.65 0.88
C LEU A 209 4.09 19.88 1.97
N GLY A 210 3.56 19.90 3.19
CA GLY A 210 4.12 19.18 4.33
C GLY A 210 3.97 17.65 4.27
N ALA A 211 3.41 17.11 3.17
CA ALA A 211 3.18 15.68 2.98
C ALA A 211 3.41 15.27 1.53
N ALA A 212 3.87 14.03 1.32
CA ALA A 212 4.04 13.43 0.01
C ALA A 212 2.67 13.11 -0.63
N ASP A 213 2.49 13.51 -1.88
CA ASP A 213 1.28 13.24 -2.66
C ASP A 213 1.68 12.60 -4.01
N ILE A 214 1.68 11.27 -4.03
CA ILE A 214 2.14 10.49 -5.19
C ILE A 214 1.24 10.70 -6.42
N ASP A 215 -0.05 10.96 -6.22
CA ASP A 215 -1.02 11.21 -7.29
C ASP A 215 -0.82 12.61 -7.87
N LEU A 216 -0.54 13.61 -7.02
CA LEU A 216 -0.18 14.96 -7.48
C LEU A 216 1.13 14.94 -8.26
N TRP A 217 2.15 14.25 -7.77
CA TRP A 217 3.42 14.13 -8.50
C TRP A 217 3.21 13.42 -9.84
N HIS A 218 2.39 12.38 -9.88
CA HIS A 218 2.02 11.73 -11.13
C HIS A 218 1.31 12.71 -12.09
N HIS A 219 0.36 13.52 -11.58
CA HIS A 219 -0.35 14.52 -12.37
C HIS A 219 0.59 15.59 -12.96
N VAL A 220 1.47 16.16 -12.13
CA VAL A 220 2.47 17.16 -12.57
C VAL A 220 3.38 16.55 -13.65
N VAL A 221 3.93 15.36 -13.40
CA VAL A 221 4.85 14.69 -14.33
C VAL A 221 4.16 14.31 -15.64
N THR A 222 2.91 13.85 -15.61
CA THR A 222 2.22 13.41 -16.83
C THR A 222 1.61 14.54 -17.64
N ARG A 223 1.34 15.71 -17.03
CA ARG A 223 0.64 16.82 -17.69
C ARG A 223 1.42 18.11 -17.82
N HIS A 224 2.63 18.21 -17.27
CA HIS A 224 3.45 19.41 -17.46
C HIS A 224 3.74 19.67 -18.95
N ASP A 225 3.85 20.94 -19.28
CA ASP A 225 4.35 21.43 -20.56
C ASP A 225 5.88 21.27 -20.62
N LEU A 226 6.37 20.48 -21.58
CA LEU A 226 7.80 20.25 -21.79
C LEU A 226 8.52 21.50 -22.31
N SER A 227 7.82 22.48 -22.88
CA SER A 227 8.41 23.73 -23.33
C SER A 227 8.57 24.76 -22.21
N ASN A 228 7.81 24.60 -21.12
CA ASN A 228 7.84 25.53 -19.99
C ASN A 228 8.92 25.12 -18.96
N PRO A 229 9.98 25.94 -18.76
CA PRO A 229 11.09 25.58 -17.86
C PRO A 229 10.65 25.44 -16.40
N ASP A 230 9.70 26.24 -15.92
CA ASP A 230 9.24 26.16 -14.53
C ASP A 230 8.48 24.86 -14.27
N GLN A 231 7.66 24.43 -15.22
CA GLN A 231 6.93 23.16 -15.11
C GLN A 231 7.88 21.96 -15.28
N ARG A 232 8.88 22.04 -16.17
CA ARG A 232 9.96 21.02 -16.25
C ARG A 232 10.69 20.86 -14.92
N ARG A 233 11.08 21.98 -14.29
CA ARG A 233 11.76 21.96 -12.98
C ARG A 233 10.88 21.35 -11.89
N ALA A 234 9.58 21.66 -11.88
CA ALA A 234 8.63 21.05 -10.96
C ALA A 234 8.50 19.52 -11.18
N ALA A 235 8.39 19.07 -12.43
CA ALA A 235 8.33 17.64 -12.76
C ALA A 235 9.61 16.90 -12.36
N VAL A 236 10.79 17.46 -12.65
CA VAL A 236 12.09 16.90 -12.21
C VAL A 236 12.17 16.83 -10.69
N TRP A 237 11.75 17.88 -9.97
CA TRP A 237 11.72 17.87 -8.51
C TRP A 237 10.82 16.77 -7.95
N CYS A 238 9.64 16.54 -8.54
CA CYS A 238 8.76 15.42 -8.17
C CYS A 238 9.46 14.06 -8.34
N LEU A 239 10.22 13.89 -9.41
CA LEU A 239 10.93 12.65 -9.73
C LEU A 239 12.17 12.42 -8.85
N GLN A 240 12.67 13.45 -8.15
CA GLN A 240 13.76 13.32 -7.18
C GLN A 240 13.29 12.84 -5.80
N GLN A 241 11.97 12.78 -5.55
CA GLN A 241 11.44 12.35 -4.26
C GLN A 241 11.52 10.82 -4.11
N LYS A 242 11.88 10.35 -2.92
CA LYS A 242 12.02 8.90 -2.62
C LYS A 242 10.71 8.11 -2.76
N ASP A 243 9.58 8.78 -2.54
CA ASP A 243 8.25 8.17 -2.50
C ASP A 243 7.57 8.21 -3.89
N VAL A 244 8.25 8.69 -4.94
CA VAL A 244 7.68 8.71 -6.28
C VAL A 244 7.51 7.29 -6.83
N ASN A 245 6.41 7.08 -7.55
CA ASN A 245 6.09 5.78 -8.11
C ASN A 245 6.95 5.46 -9.33
N ARG A 246 7.32 4.19 -9.50
CA ARG A 246 8.09 3.75 -10.68
C ARG A 246 7.32 4.00 -11.99
N SER A 247 6.00 3.83 -11.99
CA SER A 247 5.17 4.13 -13.16
C SER A 247 5.17 5.62 -13.52
N THR A 248 5.27 6.53 -12.54
CA THR A 248 5.43 7.97 -12.78
C THR A 248 6.74 8.28 -13.49
N VAL A 249 7.83 7.64 -13.07
CA VAL A 249 9.15 7.77 -13.71
C VAL A 249 9.11 7.23 -15.14
N ALA A 250 8.51 6.06 -15.35
CA ALA A 250 8.33 5.50 -16.70
C ALA A 250 7.46 6.38 -17.60
N ALA A 251 6.39 6.99 -17.06
CA ALA A 251 5.54 7.92 -17.80
C ALA A 251 6.32 9.16 -18.24
N PHE A 252 7.19 9.70 -17.38
CA PHE A 252 8.07 10.82 -17.72
C PHE A 252 8.95 10.50 -18.92
N PHE A 253 9.74 9.43 -18.84
CA PHE A 253 10.62 9.02 -19.94
C PHE A 253 9.86 8.66 -21.21
N GLY A 254 8.68 8.04 -21.08
CA GLY A 254 7.79 7.78 -22.21
C GLY A 254 7.34 9.05 -22.93
N ARG A 255 7.11 10.14 -22.19
CA ARG A 255 6.80 11.45 -22.79
C ARG A 255 8.03 12.09 -23.43
N LEU A 256 9.19 12.05 -22.77
CA LEU A 256 10.44 12.56 -23.35
C LEU A 256 10.72 11.92 -24.71
N ALA A 257 10.57 10.59 -24.80
CA ALA A 257 10.76 9.83 -26.03
C ALA A 257 9.77 10.25 -27.14
N LYS A 258 8.48 10.37 -26.80
CA LYS A 258 7.43 10.72 -27.76
C LYS A 258 7.58 12.14 -28.30
N GLU A 259 7.97 13.08 -27.45
CA GLU A 259 8.06 14.51 -27.77
C GLU A 259 9.47 14.91 -28.23
N GLN A 260 10.42 13.97 -28.34
CA GLN A 260 11.82 14.20 -28.69
C GLN A 260 12.48 15.31 -27.87
N ALA A 261 12.19 15.29 -26.56
CA ALA A 261 12.53 16.38 -25.67
C ALA A 261 14.05 16.46 -25.40
N LEU A 262 14.79 15.34 -25.44
CA LEU A 262 16.24 15.36 -25.24
C LEU A 262 16.96 15.96 -26.44
N ARG A 263 16.52 15.62 -27.66
CA ARG A 263 17.03 16.24 -28.89
C ARG A 263 16.79 17.74 -28.91
N THR A 264 15.58 18.15 -28.53
CA THR A 264 15.21 19.57 -28.43
C THR A 264 16.05 20.31 -27.40
N ALA A 265 16.25 19.74 -26.22
CA ALA A 265 17.09 20.32 -25.17
C ALA A 265 18.56 20.44 -25.60
N LEU A 266 19.10 19.43 -26.30
CA LEU A 266 20.45 19.48 -26.85
C LEU A 266 20.60 20.60 -27.89
N ALA A 267 19.64 20.73 -28.80
CA ALA A 267 19.65 21.79 -29.80
C ALA A 267 19.55 23.20 -29.17
N GLN A 268 18.86 23.32 -28.04
CA GLN A 268 18.74 24.56 -27.27
C GLN A 268 19.91 24.82 -26.32
N GLY A 269 20.82 23.84 -26.13
CA GLY A 269 21.91 23.93 -25.17
C GLY A 269 21.47 23.89 -23.70
N ASP A 270 20.32 23.29 -23.40
CA ASP A 270 19.77 23.16 -22.03
C ASP A 270 20.50 22.07 -21.23
N THR A 271 21.72 22.40 -20.82
CA THR A 271 22.60 21.49 -20.06
C THR A 271 22.06 21.17 -18.66
N GLU A 272 21.28 22.07 -18.05
CA GLU A 272 20.66 21.84 -16.73
C GLU A 272 19.64 20.71 -16.83
N PHE A 273 18.74 20.77 -17.81
CA PHE A 273 17.75 19.72 -18.03
C PHE A 273 18.39 18.38 -18.39
N LEU A 274 19.37 18.38 -19.30
CA LEU A 274 20.07 17.17 -19.69
C LEU A 274 20.77 16.48 -18.50
N THR A 275 21.45 17.27 -17.65
CA THR A 275 22.11 16.77 -16.44
C THR A 275 21.09 16.21 -15.45
N ALA A 276 19.94 16.88 -15.29
CA ALA A 276 18.88 16.39 -14.42
C ALA A 276 18.32 15.04 -14.89
N VAL A 277 18.09 14.88 -16.20
CA VAL A 277 17.60 13.61 -16.77
C VAL A 277 18.63 12.49 -16.58
N GLN A 278 19.93 12.75 -16.80
CA GLN A 278 20.98 11.78 -16.50
C GLN A 278 20.97 11.35 -15.02
N GLY A 279 20.77 12.30 -14.10
CA GLY A 279 20.61 12.00 -12.68
C GLY A 279 19.42 11.09 -12.37
N LEU A 280 18.29 11.28 -13.06
CA LEU A 280 17.10 10.43 -12.91
C LEU A 280 17.35 9.00 -13.44
N ILE A 281 18.07 8.86 -14.54
CA ILE A 281 18.49 7.56 -15.08
C ILE A 281 19.42 6.85 -14.08
N GLY A 282 20.38 7.57 -13.50
CA GLY A 282 21.26 7.05 -12.45
C GLY A 282 20.46 6.55 -11.24
N ALA A 283 19.57 7.39 -10.71
CA ALA A 283 18.70 7.05 -9.58
C ALA A 283 17.84 5.81 -9.87
N TRP A 284 17.34 5.66 -11.10
CA TRP A 284 16.61 4.47 -11.53
C TRP A 284 17.49 3.22 -11.45
N ASN A 285 18.67 3.26 -12.05
CA ASN A 285 19.60 2.13 -12.08
C ASN A 285 20.10 1.75 -10.66
N ASP A 286 20.22 2.73 -9.77
CA ASP A 286 20.59 2.53 -8.36
C ASP A 286 19.42 2.02 -7.50
N SER A 287 18.27 1.69 -8.09
CA SER A 287 17.08 1.20 -7.38
C SER A 287 16.56 2.16 -6.31
N PHE A 288 16.70 3.47 -6.54
CA PHE A 288 16.18 4.51 -5.65
C PHE A 288 14.66 4.43 -5.51
N TYR A 289 13.95 4.14 -6.60
CA TYR A 289 12.50 4.07 -6.66
C TYR A 289 11.96 2.69 -6.25
N LYS A 290 11.30 2.63 -5.09
CA LYS A 290 10.77 1.37 -4.54
C LYS A 290 9.25 1.25 -4.62
N LEU A 291 8.55 2.37 -4.76
CA LEU A 291 7.09 2.40 -4.72
C LEU A 291 6.47 1.92 -6.04
N SER A 292 5.52 0.98 -5.95
CA SER A 292 4.81 0.40 -7.11
C SER A 292 3.30 0.30 -6.85
N GLU A 293 2.70 1.41 -6.43
CA GLU A 293 1.26 1.48 -6.15
C GLU A 293 0.38 1.97 -7.32
N LEU A 294 0.97 2.70 -8.28
CA LEU A 294 0.24 3.33 -9.37
C LEU A 294 0.49 2.54 -10.64
N ALA A 295 -0.58 2.21 -11.35
CA ALA A 295 -0.48 1.73 -12.71
C ALA A 295 -0.03 2.86 -13.65
N LEU A 296 0.56 2.48 -14.78
CA LEU A 296 0.85 3.42 -15.86
C LEU A 296 -0.46 3.85 -16.51
N SER A 297 -0.89 5.10 -16.32
CA SER A 297 -2.13 5.65 -16.88
C SER A 297 -1.88 6.97 -17.64
N PRO A 298 -2.33 7.10 -18.91
CA PRO A 298 -2.93 6.05 -19.73
C PRO A 298 -1.96 4.87 -19.88
N ALA A 299 -2.50 3.66 -20.07
CA ALA A 299 -1.67 2.49 -20.35
C ALA A 299 -0.84 2.78 -21.61
N LEU A 300 0.40 3.19 -21.41
CA LEU A 300 1.30 3.43 -22.52
C LEU A 300 1.70 2.06 -23.06
N ASP A 301 1.60 1.88 -24.37
CA ASP A 301 2.11 0.66 -24.99
C ASP A 301 3.64 0.64 -24.82
N VAL A 302 4.04 -0.14 -23.81
CA VAL A 302 5.41 -0.42 -23.43
C VAL A 302 6.24 -0.86 -24.64
N ARG A 303 5.63 -1.61 -25.57
CA ARG A 303 6.28 -2.11 -26.79
C ARG A 303 6.60 -0.99 -27.77
N THR A 304 5.79 0.07 -27.78
CA THR A 304 5.98 1.24 -28.64
C THR A 304 6.96 2.25 -28.04
N LEU A 305 6.96 2.43 -26.70
CA LEU A 305 7.80 3.43 -26.05
C LEU A 305 9.27 3.06 -25.95
N LYS A 306 9.56 1.79 -25.67
CA LYS A 306 10.93 1.30 -25.51
C LYS A 306 11.84 1.66 -26.70
N PRO A 307 11.50 1.33 -27.96
CA PRO A 307 12.37 1.65 -29.09
C PRO A 307 12.52 3.16 -29.32
N LEU A 308 11.48 3.96 -29.07
CA LEU A 308 11.56 5.42 -29.18
C LEU A 308 12.56 6.03 -28.19
N PHE A 309 12.56 5.50 -26.96
CA PHE A 309 13.47 5.98 -25.93
C PHE A 309 14.90 5.50 -26.18
N GLU A 310 15.08 4.26 -26.67
CA GLU A 310 16.39 3.75 -27.08
C GLU A 310 17.00 4.60 -28.21
N ASP A 311 16.20 4.99 -29.22
CA ASP A 311 16.62 5.90 -30.32
C ASP A 311 16.97 7.32 -29.84
N GLU A 312 16.24 7.84 -28.84
CA GLU A 312 16.62 9.10 -28.19
C GLU A 312 17.95 8.98 -27.45
N LEU A 313 18.17 7.90 -26.68
CA LEU A 313 19.43 7.70 -25.96
C LEU A 313 20.63 7.49 -26.89
N GLU A 314 20.46 6.72 -27.96
CA GLU A 314 21.49 6.50 -28.99
C GLU A 314 21.90 7.84 -29.62
N TYR A 315 20.93 8.65 -30.02
CA TYR A 315 21.19 10.01 -30.52
C TYR A 315 21.98 10.86 -29.52
N MET A 316 21.60 10.80 -28.23
CA MET A 316 22.30 11.55 -27.19
C MET A 316 23.74 11.06 -26.97
N GLN A 317 24.00 9.76 -27.10
CA GLN A 317 25.37 9.21 -27.03
C GLN A 317 26.24 9.71 -28.18
N GLU A 318 25.69 9.80 -29.39
CA GLU A 318 26.40 10.27 -30.57
C GLU A 318 26.67 11.78 -30.56
N HIS A 319 25.67 12.59 -30.13
CA HIS A 319 25.68 14.03 -30.36
C HIS A 319 25.99 14.87 -29.10
N ALA A 320 25.81 14.32 -27.89
CA ALA A 320 26.08 15.07 -26.65
C ALA A 320 27.53 14.98 -26.17
N GLY A 321 28.41 14.29 -26.91
CA GLY A 321 29.87 14.33 -26.72
C GLY A 321 30.40 13.66 -25.45
N GLY A 322 29.63 12.81 -24.76
CA GLY A 322 30.07 12.13 -23.54
C GLY A 322 29.27 10.86 -23.22
N GLY A 323 29.99 9.78 -22.88
CA GLY A 323 29.46 8.43 -22.60
C GLY A 323 28.66 8.28 -21.29
N GLY A 324 27.90 9.29 -20.89
CA GLY A 324 27.10 9.30 -19.65
C GLY A 324 25.65 8.81 -19.79
N TRP A 325 25.16 8.62 -21.02
CA TRP A 325 23.77 8.22 -21.27
C TRP A 325 23.61 6.70 -21.21
N ILE A 326 23.56 6.15 -19.98
CA ILE A 326 23.37 4.71 -19.74
C ILE A 326 21.88 4.36 -19.88
N ALA A 327 21.53 3.31 -20.61
CA ALA A 327 20.14 2.89 -20.76
C ALA A 327 19.57 2.37 -19.41
N PRO A 328 18.38 2.83 -18.98
CA PRO A 328 17.76 2.35 -17.75
C PRO A 328 17.19 0.94 -17.90
N HIS A 329 17.54 0.06 -16.95
CA HIS A 329 17.10 -1.34 -17.00
C HIS A 329 15.62 -1.50 -16.67
N CYS A 330 14.88 -2.25 -17.49
CA CYS A 330 13.47 -2.61 -17.24
C CYS A 330 12.56 -1.40 -16.95
N LEU A 331 12.83 -0.25 -17.58
CA LEU A 331 12.02 0.96 -17.41
C LEU A 331 10.63 0.83 -18.04
N PHE A 332 10.55 0.23 -19.21
CA PHE A 332 9.29 -0.03 -19.89
C PHE A 332 8.91 -1.48 -19.63
N VAL A 333 8.19 -1.70 -18.52
CA VAL A 333 7.53 -2.96 -18.15
C VAL A 333 6.07 -2.67 -17.84
N GLU A 334 5.25 -3.72 -17.70
CA GLU A 334 3.90 -3.56 -17.17
C GLU A 334 3.97 -3.16 -15.70
N TYR A 335 3.23 -2.10 -15.35
CA TYR A 335 3.13 -1.58 -13.99
C TYR A 335 1.75 -1.91 -13.44
N ASP A 336 1.69 -2.92 -12.59
CA ASP A 336 0.48 -3.24 -11.82
C ASP A 336 0.26 -2.18 -10.74
N GLY A 337 -1.01 -1.81 -10.53
CA GLY A 337 -1.37 -0.85 -9.50
C GLY A 337 -2.78 -0.29 -9.69
N ARG A 338 -3.17 0.63 -8.80
CA ARG A 338 -4.40 1.40 -8.98
C ARG A 338 -4.18 2.49 -10.03
N ALA A 339 -5.25 2.94 -10.68
CA ALA A 339 -5.18 4.14 -11.48
C ALA A 339 -4.77 5.35 -10.59
N PRO A 340 -3.92 6.26 -11.09
CA PRO A 340 -3.67 7.55 -10.46
C PRO A 340 -4.99 8.30 -10.25
N ARG A 341 -5.16 8.91 -9.08
CA ARG A 341 -6.34 9.72 -8.80
C ARG A 341 -6.26 11.03 -9.56
N ASN A 342 -7.43 11.54 -9.91
CA ASN A 342 -7.50 12.80 -10.63
C ASN A 342 -7.14 13.97 -9.71
N ARG A 343 -6.23 14.83 -10.17
CA ARG A 343 -5.76 16.03 -9.47
C ARG A 343 -6.07 17.31 -10.23
N ASP A 344 -7.10 17.31 -11.09
CA ASP A 344 -7.54 18.46 -11.91
C ASP A 344 -7.88 19.73 -11.11
N LEU A 345 -8.07 19.63 -9.80
CA LEU A 345 -8.15 20.78 -8.91
C LEU A 345 -6.85 21.62 -8.91
N TRP A 346 -5.72 21.04 -9.31
CA TRP A 346 -4.46 21.72 -9.58
C TRP A 346 -4.39 22.19 -11.03
N ASP A 347 -4.31 23.49 -11.25
CA ASP A 347 -4.01 24.06 -12.56
C ASP A 347 -2.50 24.27 -12.70
N LEU A 348 -1.88 23.46 -13.55
CA LEU A 348 -0.44 23.52 -13.80
C LEU A 348 -0.01 24.81 -14.52
N HIS A 349 -0.87 25.38 -15.36
CA HIS A 349 -0.58 26.61 -16.08
C HIS A 349 -0.63 27.82 -15.17
N ARG A 350 -1.64 27.88 -14.30
CA ARG A 350 -1.79 28.97 -13.32
C ARG A 350 -0.97 28.78 -12.06
N SER A 351 -0.40 27.59 -11.86
CA SER A 351 0.29 27.20 -10.63
C SER A 351 -0.56 27.51 -9.40
N CYS A 352 -1.80 27.04 -9.39
CA CYS A 352 -2.70 27.25 -8.27
C CYS A 352 -3.76 26.15 -8.18
N LEU A 353 -4.45 26.15 -7.05
CA LEU A 353 -5.67 25.38 -6.85
C LEU A 353 -6.84 26.15 -7.46
N THR A 354 -7.68 25.49 -8.23
CA THR A 354 -8.87 26.09 -8.85
C THR A 354 -10.13 25.89 -8.03
N GLN A 355 -10.12 24.89 -7.14
CA GLN A 355 -11.26 24.49 -6.32
C GLN A 355 -10.78 24.00 -4.95
N PRO A 356 -11.61 24.10 -3.89
CA PRO A 356 -11.27 23.54 -2.59
C PRO A 356 -11.13 22.02 -2.67
N PRO A 357 -10.06 21.43 -2.09
CA PRO A 357 -9.86 19.99 -2.13
C PRO A 357 -10.96 19.27 -1.33
N ARG A 358 -11.51 18.21 -1.92
CA ARG A 358 -12.47 17.30 -1.28
C ARG A 358 -11.77 16.03 -0.87
N GLN A 359 -12.35 15.34 0.11
CA GLN A 359 -11.84 14.05 0.56
C GLN A 359 -11.72 13.04 -0.59
N ALA A 360 -12.76 12.96 -1.43
CA ALA A 360 -12.82 12.05 -2.58
C ALA A 360 -11.72 12.30 -3.62
N ASP A 361 -11.11 13.49 -3.66
CA ASP A 361 -10.03 13.81 -4.58
C ASP A 361 -8.70 13.17 -4.16
N CYS A 362 -8.55 12.87 -2.86
CA CYS A 362 -7.30 12.37 -2.27
C CYS A 362 -7.38 10.90 -1.89
N PHE A 363 -8.51 10.46 -1.34
CA PHE A 363 -8.72 9.07 -0.95
C PHE A 363 -10.20 8.72 -0.98
N GLU A 364 -10.51 7.47 -1.30
CA GLU A 364 -11.88 6.97 -1.19
C GLU A 364 -12.30 7.00 0.27
N ALA A 365 -13.51 7.49 0.54
CA ALA A 365 -14.13 7.25 1.83
C ALA A 365 -14.23 5.73 1.98
N ALA A 366 -13.64 5.16 3.03
CA ALA A 366 -13.77 3.72 3.26
C ALA A 366 -15.23 3.29 3.47
N PHE A 367 -16.15 4.25 3.62
CA PHE A 367 -17.57 4.07 3.84
C PHE A 367 -18.36 5.26 3.28
N GLU A 368 -19.08 5.08 2.17
CA GLU A 368 -20.41 5.68 2.07
C GLU A 368 -21.33 4.84 2.97
N SER A 369 -21.83 5.46 4.03
CA SER A 369 -22.75 4.83 4.97
C SER A 369 -23.96 4.28 4.24
N LEU A 370 -24.27 3.00 4.48
CA LEU A 370 -25.63 2.48 4.41
C LEU A 370 -26.56 3.44 5.17
N SER A 371 -27.29 4.27 4.43
CA SER A 371 -28.57 4.84 4.88
C SER A 371 -29.67 3.80 4.71
#